data_AF-A0A2V8DBC8-F1
#
_entry.id   AF-A0A2V8DBC8-F1
#
_cell.length_a   1.000
_cell.length_b   1.000
_cell.length_c   1.000
_cell.angle_alpha   90.00
_cell.angle_beta   90.00
_cell.angle_gamma   90.00
#
_symmetry.space_group_name_H-M   'P 1'
#
loop_
_entity.id
_entity.type
_entity.pdbx_description
1 polymer ?
#
loop_
_entity_poly.entity_id
_entity_poly.type
_entity_poly.pdbx_seq_one_letter_code
_entity_poly.pdbx_strand_id
1 'polypeptide(L)' 'GSLYIERLNQLDFRIGKVFKYARTRTSVNLDIYNALNADTVRQVNFSYAVFERPTGILLARFAKIGVTFDF' A
#
# COMPACT_ATOMS: atom_id res chain seq x y z
N GLY A 1 -24.49 21.41 2.50
CA GLY A 1 -23.05 21.24 2.23
C GLY A 1 -22.77 19.77 1.98
N SER A 2 -21.79 19.44 1.14
CA SER A 2 -21.33 18.05 0.95
C SER A 2 -20.23 17.74 1.98
N LEU A 3 -20.31 16.59 2.66
CA LEU A 3 -19.24 16.11 3.53
C LEU A 3 -18.14 15.48 2.67
N TYR A 4 -16.89 15.79 2.96
CA TYR A 4 -15.73 15.15 2.33
C TYR A 4 -14.83 14.58 3.43
N ILE A 5 -14.40 13.33 3.25
CA ILE A 5 -13.41 12.68 4.12
C ILE A 5 -12.03 13.27 3.80
N GLU A 6 -11.08 13.14 4.72
CA GLU A 6 -9.70 13.56 4.50
C GLU A 6 -9.08 12.99 3.22
N ARG A 7 -8.12 13.75 2.66
CA ARG A 7 -7.43 13.36 1.43
C ARG A 7 -6.39 12.28 1.72
N LEU A 8 -6.49 11.18 0.98
CA LEU A 8 -5.49 10.12 0.99
C LEU A 8 -4.21 10.58 0.30
N ASN A 9 -3.11 10.58 1.06
CA ASN A 9 -1.75 10.76 0.54
C ASN A 9 -0.92 9.53 0.91
N GLN A 10 -0.77 8.60 -0.04
CA GLN A 10 -0.03 7.36 0.17
C GLN A 10 1.19 7.33 -0.75
N LEU A 11 2.36 7.07 -0.15
CA LEU A 11 3.60 6.80 -0.88
C LEU A 11 3.89 5.31 -0.80
N ASP A 12 3.95 4.67 -1.97
CA ASP A 12 4.41 3.30 -2.12
C ASP A 12 5.76 3.29 -2.84
N PHE A 13 6.66 2.40 -2.42
CA PHE A 13 8.02 2.32 -2.94
C PHE A 13 8.33 0.90 -3.41
N ARG A 14 8.95 0.78 -4.59
CA ARG A 14 9.47 -0.49 -5.11
C ARG A 14 10.94 -0.32 -5.50
N ILE A 15 11.77 -1.23 -5.02
CA ILE A 15 13.14 -1.39 -5.48
C ILE A 15 13.34 -2.83 -5.96
N GLY A 16 14.04 -2.99 -7.08
CA GLY A 16 14.32 -4.29 -7.66
C GLY A 16 15.76 -4.39 -8.15
N LYS A 17 16.32 -5.60 -8.09
CA LYS A 17 17.61 -5.93 -8.67
C LYS A 17 17.48 -7.16 -9.56
N VAL A 18 18.00 -7.05 -10.77
CA VAL A 18 18.09 -8.16 -11.72
C VAL A 18 19.50 -8.72 -11.70
N PHE A 19 19.62 -10.00 -11.40
CA PHE A 19 20.84 -10.79 -11.48
C PHE A 19 20.81 -11.61 -12.77
N LYS A 20 21.89 -11.56 -13.54
CA LYS A 20 22.06 -12.35 -14.77
C LYS A 20 23.24 -13.27 -14.57
N TYR A 21 23.05 -14.57 -14.83
CA TYR A 21 24.13 -15.55 -14.78
C TYR A 21 23.94 -16.61 -15.86
N ALA A 22 24.94 -16.73 -16.75
CA ALA A 22 24.89 -17.58 -17.94
C ALA A 22 23.60 -17.35 -18.76
N ARG A 23 22.74 -18.36 -18.88
CA ARG A 23 21.44 -18.28 -19.59
C ARG A 23 20.27 -17.89 -18.68
N THR A 24 20.51 -17.78 -17.37
CA THR A 24 19.47 -17.55 -16.37
C THR A 24 19.38 -16.08 -15.96
N ARG A 25 18.17 -15.65 -15.60
CA ARG A 25 17.89 -14.31 -15.10
C ARG A 25 17.02 -14.40 -13.85
N THR A 26 17.46 -13.79 -12.76
CA THR A 26 16.72 -13.72 -11.50
C THR A 26 16.37 -12.27 -11.19
N SER A 27 15.12 -11.96 -10.92
CA SER A 27 14.65 -10.65 -10.47
C SER A 27 14.23 -10.73 -9.01
N VAL A 28 14.82 -9.90 -8.14
CA VAL A 28 14.44 -9.78 -6.73
C VAL A 28 13.86 -8.39 -6.51
N ASN A 29 12.67 -8.32 -5.92
CA ASN A 29 11.94 -7.08 -5.70
C ASN A 29 11.53 -6.95 -4.23
N LEU A 30 11.62 -5.72 -3.71
CA LEU A 30 11.09 -5.30 -2.42
C LEU A 30 10.10 -4.16 -2.66
N ASP A 31 8.87 -4.40 -2.22
CA ASP A 31 7.77 -3.44 -2.25
C ASP A 31 7.46 -3.00 -0.83
N ILE A 32 7.39 -1.70 -0.59
CA ILE A 32 6.98 -1.10 0.69
C ILE A 32 5.69 -0.31 0.41
N TYR A 33 4.59 -0.78 0.97
CA TYR A 33 3.31 -0.11 0.91
C TYR A 33 3.13 0.78 2.13
N ASN A 34 2.54 1.95 1.93
CA ASN A 34 2.39 2.97 2.97
C ASN A 34 3.74 3.30 3.63
N ALA A 35 4.71 3.70 2.81
CA ALA A 35 6.09 3.98 3.23
C ALA A 35 6.17 5.07 4.32
N LEU A 36 5.24 6.03 4.29
CA LEU A 36 5.14 7.09 5.31
C LEU A 36 4.33 6.68 6.55
N ASN A 37 3.73 5.47 6.56
CA ASN A 37 2.88 4.93 7.63
C ASN A 37 1.75 5.89 8.05
N ALA A 38 1.03 6.42 7.07
CA ALA A 38 -0.19 7.19 7.28
C ALA A 38 -1.34 6.29 7.76
N ASP A 39 -2.30 6.87 8.46
CA ASP A 39 -3.46 6.21 9.09
C ASP A 39 -4.79 6.79 8.58
N THR A 40 -4.80 7.26 7.34
CA THR A 40 -5.96 7.94 6.75
C THR A 40 -7.24 7.09 6.79
N VAL A 41 -8.32 7.64 7.32
CA VAL A 41 -9.69 7.10 7.26
C VAL A 41 -10.17 7.09 5.81
N ARG A 42 -10.57 5.91 5.33
CA ARG A 42 -11.06 5.72 3.96
C ARG A 42 -12.57 5.62 3.88
N GLN A 43 -13.22 5.24 4.97
CA GLN A 43 -14.66 5.01 5.03
C GLN A 43 -15.20 5.41 6.40
N VAL A 44 -16.36 6.07 6.39
CA VAL A 44 -17.10 6.47 7.59
C VAL A 44 -18.55 6.05 7.47
N ASN A 45 -19.22 5.91 8.62
CA ASN A 45 -20.64 5.59 8.67
C ASN A 45 -21.51 6.86 8.51
N PHE A 46 -22.50 6.81 7.61
CA PHE A 46 -23.44 7.91 7.38
C PHE A 46 -24.82 7.70 8.05
N SER A 47 -24.99 6.65 8.84
CA SER A 47 -26.21 6.40 9.61
C SER A 47 -26.28 7.33 10.82
N TYR A 48 -27.44 7.94 11.04
CA TYR A 48 -27.65 8.94 12.10
C TYR A 48 -27.25 8.47 13.51
N ALA A 49 -27.39 7.18 13.84
CA ALA A 49 -27.06 6.66 15.17
C ALA A 49 -25.55 6.60 15.46
N VAL A 50 -24.72 6.57 14.41
CA VAL A 50 -23.26 6.35 14.49
C VAL A 50 -22.53 7.15 13.43
N PHE A 51 -23.01 8.36 13.17
CA PHE A 51 -22.51 9.25 12.13
C PHE A 51 -21.01 9.52 12.29
N GLU A 52 -20.28 9.53 11.18
CA GLU A 52 -18.84 9.77 11.06
C GLU A 52 -17.92 8.79 11.79
N ARG A 53 -18.44 7.67 12.31
CA ARG A 53 -17.58 6.62 12.86
C ARG A 53 -16.77 5.95 11.74
N PRO A 54 -15.42 5.90 11.83
CA PRO A 54 -14.60 5.21 10.85
C PRO A 54 -14.94 3.72 10.78
N THR A 55 -15.14 3.22 9.56
CA THR A 55 -15.37 1.80 9.29
C THR A 55 -14.22 1.16 8.51
N GLY A 56 -13.31 1.98 7.99
CA GLY A 56 -12.13 1.52 7.29
C GLY A 56 -11.01 2.56 7.36
N ILE A 57 -9.83 2.10 7.74
CA ILE A 57 -8.59 2.89 7.82
C ILE A 57 -7.60 2.33 6.79
N LEU A 58 -6.66 3.16 6.33
CA LEU A 58 -5.54 2.72 5.53
C LEU A 58 -4.77 1.59 6.23
N LEU A 59 -4.33 0.59 5.47
CA LEU A 59 -3.50 -0.47 6.04
C LEU A 59 -2.18 0.12 6.56
N ALA A 60 -1.72 -0.39 7.70
CA ALA A 60 -0.41 -0.04 8.25
C ALA A 60 0.71 -0.38 7.25
N ARG A 61 1.89 0.20 7.46
CA ARG A 61 3.07 -0.09 6.64
C ARG A 61 3.36 -1.59 6.59
N PHE A 62 3.49 -2.12 5.38
CA PHE A 62 3.91 -3.50 5.19
C PHE A 62 4.84 -3.63 3.99
N ALA A 63 5.64 -4.69 3.99
CA ALA A 63 6.58 -5.00 2.93
C ALA A 63 6.21 -6.32 2.23
N LYS A 64 6.49 -6.39 0.94
CA LYS A 64 6.38 -7.61 0.13
C LYS A 64 7.71 -7.87 -0.56
N ILE A 65 8.18 -9.11 -0.49
CA ILE A 65 9.35 -9.58 -1.22
C ILE A 65 8.88 -10.49 -2.35
N GLY A 66 9.41 -10.28 -3.54
CA GLY A 66 9.10 -11.09 -4.72
C GLY A 66 10.36 -11.54 -5.44
N VAL A 67 10.38 -12.81 -5.87
CA VAL A 67 11.45 -13.36 -6.70
C VAL A 67 10.84 -13.95 -7.97
N THR A 68 11.47 -13.66 -9.11
CA THR A 68 11.15 -14.28 -10.41
C THR A 68 12.42 -14.88 -10.98
N PHE A 69 12.33 -16.11 -11.46
CA PHE A 69 13.45 -16.85 -12.05
C PHE A 69 13.09 -17.28 -13.47
N ASP A 70 13.87 -16.81 -14.44
CA ASP A 70 13.76 -17.12 -15.86
C ASP A 70 14.94 -18.05 -16.24
N PHE A 71 14.66 -19.19 -16.88
CA PHE A 71 15.61 -20.25 -17.26
C PHE A 71 15.88 -20.35 -18.76
#